data_AF-A0A669CV05-F1
#
_entry.id   AF-A0A669CV05-F1
#
_cell.length_a   1.000
_cell.length_b   1.000
_cell.length_c   1.000
_cell.angle_alpha   90.00
_cell.angle_beta   90.00
_cell.angle_gamma   90.00
#
_symmetry.space_group_name_H-M   'P 1'
#
loop_
_entity.id
_entity.type
_entity.pdbx_description
1 polymer ?
#
loop_
_entity_poly.entity_id
_entity_poly.type
_entity_poly.pdbx_seq_one_letter_code
_entity_poly.pdbx_strand_id
1 'polypeptide(L)'
;MKEKSFSCDRATMQWSLFLLLLMGQCVFITCHLYEYHFIKEQMSWDEARAYCRENYTDLAKVFDLTDMRRLQDSAQNQTEAWIGLYNITGGDNRTWHWSLPGEEYTENNTCWGNTEPNDGAYPENCVMTGDKWADYPCTHTFQFICYDGENM
;
A
#
# COMPACT_ATOMS: atom_id res chain seq x y z
N MET A 1 -41.73 56.55 36.01
CA MET A 1 -42.23 56.87 34.66
C MET A 1 -41.79 55.74 33.74
N LYS A 2 -42.77 55.02 33.16
CA LYS A 2 -42.72 53.98 32.10
C LYS A 2 -42.05 52.63 32.39
N GLU A 3 -42.91 51.61 32.38
CA GLU A 3 -42.67 50.16 32.33
C GLU A 3 -42.00 49.72 31.03
N LYS A 4 -41.41 48.51 31.05
CA LYS A 4 -41.69 47.43 30.08
C LYS A 4 -41.25 46.07 30.65
N SER A 5 -42.22 45.18 30.82
CA SER A 5 -42.08 43.71 30.94
C SER A 5 -41.88 43.10 29.55
N PHE A 6 -41.18 41.95 29.42
CA PHE A 6 -41.40 40.81 28.49
C PHE A 6 -40.27 39.77 28.74
N SER A 7 -40.56 38.61 29.35
CA SER A 7 -40.89 37.30 28.74
C SER A 7 -39.67 36.42 28.40
N CYS A 8 -39.76 35.15 28.80
CA CYS A 8 -38.81 34.06 28.51
C CYS A 8 -39.18 33.47 27.15
N ASP A 9 -38.28 33.51 26.16
CA ASP A 9 -38.45 32.69 24.96
C ASP A 9 -37.12 32.02 24.54
N ARG A 10 -37.16 30.71 24.75
CA ARG A 10 -36.36 29.64 24.16
C ARG A 10 -36.17 29.86 22.65
N ALA A 11 -34.95 30.18 22.20
CA ALA A 11 -34.39 29.75 20.90
C ALA A 11 -33.06 30.45 20.57
N THR A 12 -31.93 29.90 21.01
CA THR A 12 -30.63 30.13 20.31
C THR A 12 -29.66 28.94 20.38
N MET A 13 -29.99 27.87 21.11
CA MET A 13 -29.16 26.67 21.22
C MET A 13 -29.48 25.65 20.11
N GLN A 14 -29.51 26.08 18.86
CA GLN A 14 -29.64 25.16 17.71
C GLN A 14 -28.50 25.34 16.71
N TRP A 15 -27.93 26.54 16.56
CA TRP A 15 -26.83 26.77 15.61
C TRP A 15 -25.46 26.30 16.12
N SER A 16 -25.23 26.37 17.44
CA SER A 16 -23.96 25.92 18.05
C SER A 16 -23.78 24.41 17.98
N LEU A 17 -24.87 23.64 18.03
CA LEU A 17 -24.86 22.18 17.83
C LEU A 17 -24.55 21.81 16.37
N PHE A 18 -25.05 22.57 15.40
CA PHE A 18 -24.72 22.37 13.98
C PHE A 18 -23.25 22.68 13.65
N LEU A 19 -22.66 23.70 14.30
CA LEU A 19 -21.23 24.01 14.17
C LEU A 19 -20.33 22.94 14.81
N LEU A 20 -20.74 22.35 15.94
CA LEU A 20 -20.05 21.22 16.57
C LEU A 20 -20.15 19.93 15.73
N LEU A 21 -21.27 19.72 15.03
CA LEU A 21 -21.46 18.60 14.10
C LEU A 21 -20.58 18.71 12.84
N LEU A 22 -20.41 19.92 12.29
CA LEU A 22 -19.55 20.17 11.11
C LEU A 22 -18.05 20.06 11.45
N MET A 23 -17.64 20.47 12.65
CA MET A 23 -16.25 20.31 13.13
C MET A 23 -15.93 18.86 13.55
N GLY A 24 -16.95 18.06 13.90
CA GLY A 24 -16.81 16.63 14.20
C GLY A 24 -16.61 15.75 12.96
N GLN A 25 -16.96 16.24 11.77
CA GLN A 25 -16.76 15.53 10.51
C GLN A 25 -15.35 15.68 9.93
N CYS A 26 -14.53 16.60 10.44
CA CYS A 26 -13.11 16.71 10.05
C CYS A 26 -12.19 15.71 10.77
N VAL A 27 -12.70 14.90 11.71
CA VAL A 27 -11.89 13.96 12.50
C VAL A 27 -12.00 12.51 12.02
N PHE A 28 -12.78 12.24 10.96
CA PHE A 28 -12.60 11.02 10.16
C PHE A 28 -11.38 11.19 9.26
N ILE A 29 -10.21 11.40 9.87
CA ILE A 29 -8.95 11.10 9.22
C ILE A 29 -9.03 9.60 8.99
N THR A 30 -9.34 9.19 7.77
CA THR A 30 -9.20 7.80 7.35
C THR A 30 -7.72 7.48 7.50
N CYS A 31 -7.36 6.88 8.62
CA CYS A 31 -6.14 6.11 8.69
C CYS A 31 -6.38 4.96 7.72
N HIS A 32 -5.97 5.14 6.47
CA HIS A 32 -6.02 4.10 5.46
C HIS A 32 -5.14 2.98 5.98
N LEU A 33 -5.78 1.98 6.59
CA LEU A 33 -5.07 0.79 7.00
C LEU A 33 -4.78 0.05 5.70
N TYR A 34 -3.52 0.12 5.26
CA TYR A 34 -3.07 -0.70 4.16
C TYR A 34 -3.22 -2.15 4.60
N GLU A 35 -4.17 -2.89 4.02
CA GLU A 35 -4.28 -4.32 4.27
C GLU A 35 -3.40 -5.07 3.27
N TYR A 36 -2.52 -5.89 3.81
CA TYR A 36 -1.56 -6.65 3.04
C TYR A 36 -1.75 -8.14 3.30
N HIS A 37 -1.83 -8.92 2.22
CA HIS A 37 -2.08 -10.35 2.27
C HIS A 37 -0.89 -11.10 1.72
N PHE A 38 -0.25 -11.90 2.57
CA PHE A 38 0.83 -12.78 2.15
C PHE A 38 0.27 -14.10 1.62
N ILE A 39 0.56 -14.39 0.36
CA ILE A 39 0.09 -15.60 -0.33
C ILE A 39 1.26 -16.59 -0.42
N LYS A 40 1.05 -17.80 0.12
CA LYS A 40 2.09 -18.83 0.24
C LYS A 40 2.33 -19.64 -1.03
N GLU A 41 1.47 -19.48 -2.03
CA GLU A 41 1.60 -20.11 -3.34
C GLU A 41 2.78 -19.50 -4.10
N GLN A 42 3.47 -20.31 -4.91
CA GLN A 42 4.62 -19.84 -5.70
C GLN A 42 4.19 -19.66 -7.16
N MET A 43 4.32 -18.44 -7.66
CA MET A 43 3.85 -18.06 -9.00
C MET A 43 4.87 -17.14 -9.69
N SER A 44 4.84 -17.13 -11.03
CA SER A 44 5.56 -16.09 -11.78
C SER A 44 5.00 -14.71 -11.45
N TRP A 45 5.75 -13.65 -11.73
CA TRP A 45 5.31 -12.29 -11.36
C TRP A 45 3.98 -11.91 -12.01
N ASP A 46 3.78 -12.27 -13.28
CA ASP A 46 2.53 -12.00 -14.00
C ASP A 46 1.34 -12.79 -13.45
N GLU A 47 1.55 -14.06 -13.10
CA GLU A 47 0.53 -14.91 -12.47
C GLU A 47 0.17 -14.40 -11.06
N ALA A 48 1.16 -14.05 -10.25
CA ALA A 48 0.97 -13.47 -8.93
C ALA A 48 0.19 -12.16 -9.00
N ARG A 49 0.49 -11.29 -9.96
CA ARG A 49 -0.25 -10.05 -10.21
C ARG A 49 -1.69 -10.33 -10.63
N ALA A 50 -1.90 -11.29 -11.54
CA ALA A 50 -3.24 -11.66 -11.96
C ALA A 50 -4.06 -12.17 -10.77
N TYR A 51 -3.48 -13.04 -9.93
CA TYR A 51 -4.11 -13.52 -8.70
C TYR A 51 -4.50 -12.36 -7.78
N CYS A 52 -3.58 -11.41 -7.53
CA CYS A 52 -3.88 -10.28 -6.65
C CYS A 52 -4.99 -9.38 -7.21
N ARG A 53 -5.09 -9.22 -8.52
CA ARG A 53 -6.16 -8.42 -9.16
C ARG A 53 -7.50 -9.15 -9.21
N GLU A 54 -7.49 -10.47 -9.13
CA GLU A 54 -8.72 -11.28 -9.07
C GLU A 54 -9.30 -11.33 -7.64
N ASN A 55 -8.44 -11.31 -6.62
CA ASN A 55 -8.82 -11.54 -5.23
C ASN A 55 -8.70 -10.31 -4.31
N TYR A 56 -7.93 -9.31 -4.72
CA TYR A 56 -7.60 -8.08 -3.97
C TYR A 56 -7.48 -6.90 -4.96
N THR A 57 -6.62 -5.91 -4.68
CA THR A 57 -6.39 -4.78 -5.58
C THR A 57 -5.24 -5.01 -6.57
N ASP A 58 -4.01 -5.27 -6.09
CA ASP A 58 -2.83 -5.54 -6.93
C ASP A 58 -1.70 -6.16 -6.08
N LEU A 59 -0.54 -6.44 -6.69
CA LEU A 59 0.69 -6.69 -5.92
C LEU A 59 1.05 -5.45 -5.09
N ALA A 60 1.55 -5.71 -3.89
CA ALA A 60 1.79 -4.67 -2.91
C ALA A 60 3.02 -3.82 -3.22
N LYS A 61 2.93 -2.54 -2.81
CA LYS A 61 4.07 -1.63 -2.69
C LYS A 61 4.68 -1.79 -1.29
N VAL A 62 5.70 -2.64 -1.16
CA VAL A 62 6.36 -2.90 0.13
C VAL A 62 7.85 -2.61 0.02
N PHE A 63 8.38 -1.86 0.98
CA PHE A 63 9.81 -1.52 1.06
C PHE A 63 10.62 -2.55 1.84
N ASP A 64 10.06 -3.07 2.93
CA ASP A 64 10.72 -4.07 3.77
C ASP A 64 9.67 -5.02 4.34
N LEU A 65 9.96 -6.31 4.32
CA LEU A 65 9.14 -7.31 5.00
C LEU A 65 9.16 -7.15 6.51
N THR A 66 10.09 -6.40 7.11
CA THR A 66 10.15 -6.19 8.57
C THR A 66 8.86 -5.62 9.14
N ASP A 67 8.23 -4.64 8.47
CA ASP A 67 6.97 -4.09 8.96
C ASP A 67 5.80 -5.06 8.75
N MET A 68 5.82 -5.85 7.67
CA MET A 68 4.89 -6.97 7.48
C MET A 68 5.05 -8.07 8.53
N ARG A 69 6.29 -8.42 8.89
CA ARG A 69 6.64 -9.39 9.95
C ARG A 69 6.09 -8.96 11.31
N ARG A 70 6.01 -7.65 11.57
CA ARG A 70 5.42 -7.09 12.79
C ARG A 70 3.89 -7.14 12.79
N LEU A 71 3.27 -7.10 11.62
CA LEU A 71 1.80 -7.05 11.47
C LEU A 71 1.16 -8.44 11.43
N GLN A 72 1.89 -9.50 11.08
CA GLN A 72 1.36 -10.87 11.05
C GLN A 72 2.00 -11.78 12.10
N ASP A 73 1.23 -12.13 13.15
CA ASP A 73 1.55 -13.16 14.15
C ASP A 73 1.80 -14.57 13.56
N SER A 74 1.56 -14.77 12.26
CA SER A 74 1.77 -16.06 11.55
C SER A 74 3.10 -16.17 10.80
N ALA A 75 3.97 -15.16 10.89
CA ALA A 75 5.23 -15.05 10.14
C ALA A 75 6.40 -15.85 10.74
N GLN A 76 6.15 -17.02 11.35
CA GLN A 76 7.24 -17.84 11.90
C GLN A 76 8.17 -18.44 10.83
N ASN A 77 7.87 -18.29 9.54
CA ASN A 77 8.78 -18.58 8.41
C ASN A 77 8.19 -18.01 7.11
N GLN A 78 8.37 -16.73 6.79
CA GLN A 78 7.96 -16.25 5.47
C GLN A 78 9.11 -15.58 4.72
N THR A 79 9.40 -16.25 3.62
CA THR A 79 10.50 -16.21 2.67
C THR A 79 10.35 -15.06 1.67
N GLU A 80 11.31 -14.98 0.74
CA GLU A 80 11.31 -14.17 -0.48
C GLU A 80 9.95 -14.12 -1.17
N ALA A 81 9.47 -12.90 -1.50
CA ALA A 81 8.15 -12.70 -2.10
C ALA A 81 8.13 -11.61 -3.18
N TRP A 82 7.31 -11.79 -4.22
CA TRP A 82 7.06 -10.76 -5.22
C TRP A 82 6.33 -9.55 -4.64
N ILE A 83 6.76 -8.37 -5.10
CA ILE A 83 6.08 -7.08 -4.93
C ILE A 83 5.71 -6.48 -6.27
N GLY A 84 4.91 -5.41 -6.27
CA GLY A 84 4.40 -4.79 -7.50
C GLY A 84 5.43 -4.00 -8.30
N LEU A 85 6.70 -4.00 -7.93
CA LEU A 85 7.74 -3.26 -8.64
C LEU A 85 8.22 -4.05 -9.86
N TYR A 86 8.18 -3.43 -11.03
CA TYR A 86 8.60 -4.03 -12.28
C TYR A 86 9.16 -2.99 -13.25
N ASN A 87 9.88 -3.45 -14.26
CA ASN A 87 10.48 -2.61 -15.29
C ASN A 87 9.84 -2.92 -16.65
N ILE A 88 9.61 -1.88 -17.46
CA ILE A 88 9.05 -1.99 -18.82
C ILE A 88 10.18 -2.09 -19.87
N THR A 89 11.35 -1.51 -19.60
CA THR A 89 12.46 -1.35 -20.55
C THR A 89 13.74 -2.03 -20.03
N GLY A 90 14.11 -3.19 -20.56
CA GLY A 90 15.31 -3.91 -20.12
C GLY A 90 16.64 -3.18 -20.41
N GLY A 91 17.71 -3.57 -19.70
CA GLY A 91 19.08 -3.07 -19.89
C GLY A 91 19.31 -1.64 -19.39
N ASP A 92 20.19 -0.89 -20.05
CA ASP A 92 20.67 0.44 -19.62
C ASP A 92 19.59 1.52 -19.49
N ASN A 93 18.40 1.30 -20.07
CA ASN A 93 17.27 2.25 -20.04
C ASN A 93 16.17 1.83 -19.05
N ARG A 94 16.53 1.16 -17.95
CA ARG A 94 15.61 0.67 -16.92
C ARG A 94 14.82 1.79 -16.27
N THR A 95 13.49 1.67 -16.28
CA THR A 95 12.57 2.54 -15.55
C THR A 95 11.62 1.68 -14.73
N TRP A 96 11.65 1.84 -13.41
CA TRP A 96 10.82 1.07 -12.49
C TRP A 96 9.42 1.68 -12.36
N HIS A 97 8.42 0.81 -12.23
CA HIS A 97 7.01 1.15 -12.12
C HIS A 97 6.34 0.26 -11.06
N TRP A 98 5.41 0.83 -10.31
CA TRP A 98 4.51 0.05 -9.48
C TRP A 98 3.34 -0.45 -10.34
N SER A 99 2.96 -1.72 -10.16
CA SER A 99 1.76 -2.28 -10.77
C SER A 99 0.48 -1.71 -10.15
N LEU A 100 0.55 -1.35 -8.87
CA LEU A 100 -0.52 -0.75 -8.09
C LEU A 100 -0.94 0.60 -8.72
N PRO A 101 -2.22 0.77 -9.11
CA PRO A 101 -2.66 1.98 -9.78
C PRO A 101 -2.48 3.25 -8.94
N GLY A 102 -1.99 4.31 -9.56
CA GLY A 102 -1.82 5.62 -8.91
C GLY A 102 -0.52 5.75 -8.09
N GLU A 103 0.28 4.69 -7.99
CA GLU A 103 1.56 4.74 -7.29
C GLU A 103 2.72 5.04 -8.23
N GLU A 104 3.53 6.03 -7.84
CA GLU A 104 4.74 6.41 -8.57
C GLU A 104 6.00 5.82 -7.92
N TYR A 105 6.95 5.44 -8.76
CA TYR A 105 8.28 5.06 -8.32
C TYR A 105 9.14 6.31 -8.10
N THR A 106 9.87 6.35 -6.98
CA THR A 106 10.83 7.42 -6.71
C THR A 106 12.11 6.80 -6.16
N GLU A 107 13.26 7.15 -6.76
CA GLU A 107 14.56 6.55 -6.43
C GLU A 107 14.98 6.73 -4.96
N ASN A 108 14.50 7.79 -4.29
CA ASN A 108 14.79 8.05 -2.88
C ASN A 108 14.05 7.12 -1.91
N ASN A 109 13.04 6.38 -2.39
CA ASN A 109 12.22 5.47 -1.61
C ASN A 109 12.47 4.04 -2.10
N THR A 110 13.67 3.53 -1.87
CA THR A 110 14.06 2.20 -2.32
C THR A 110 14.69 1.38 -1.22
N CYS A 111 14.61 0.06 -1.34
CA CYS A 111 15.19 -0.88 -0.39
C CYS A 111 16.04 -1.95 -1.09
N TRP A 112 16.65 -1.58 -2.21
CA TRP A 112 17.60 -2.42 -2.94
C TRP A 112 18.68 -3.01 -2.04
N GLY A 113 19.00 -4.28 -2.30
CA GLY A 113 20.15 -4.95 -1.73
C GLY A 113 21.44 -4.31 -2.22
N ASN A 114 22.54 -4.66 -1.56
CA ASN A 114 23.84 -4.29 -2.08
C ASN A 114 23.99 -4.83 -3.49
N THR A 115 24.51 -4.01 -4.40
CA THR A 115 24.71 -4.31 -5.83
C THR A 115 23.46 -4.51 -6.67
N GLU A 116 22.25 -4.35 -6.11
CA GLU A 116 20.98 -4.42 -6.87
C GLU A 116 20.50 -3.04 -7.35
N PRO A 117 19.73 -2.97 -8.46
CA PRO A 117 19.44 -4.07 -9.39
C PRO A 117 20.62 -4.40 -10.31
N ASN A 118 20.82 -5.68 -10.67
CA ASN A 118 22.05 -6.14 -11.33
C ASN A 118 21.89 -6.86 -12.69
N ASP A 119 20.66 -7.20 -13.10
CA ASP A 119 20.35 -7.85 -14.39
C ASP A 119 21.04 -9.21 -14.66
N GLY A 120 21.67 -9.81 -13.65
CA GLY A 120 22.33 -11.11 -13.66
C GLY A 120 22.93 -11.53 -15.01
N ALA A 121 22.50 -12.71 -15.48
CA ALA A 121 22.85 -13.24 -16.81
C ALA A 121 21.76 -12.98 -17.88
N TYR A 122 20.57 -12.56 -17.45
CA TYR A 122 19.38 -12.36 -18.28
C TYR A 122 18.57 -11.20 -17.69
N PRO A 123 17.78 -10.45 -18.49
CA PRO A 123 17.02 -9.31 -17.97
C PRO A 123 16.12 -9.67 -16.77
N GLU A 124 16.37 -9.01 -15.65
CA GLU A 124 15.68 -9.20 -14.37
C GLU A 124 14.71 -8.04 -14.18
N ASN A 125 13.50 -8.15 -14.76
CA ASN A 125 12.57 -7.01 -14.83
C ASN A 125 11.51 -6.98 -13.73
N CYS A 126 11.57 -7.89 -12.76
CA CYS A 126 10.58 -8.01 -11.68
C CYS A 126 11.28 -8.07 -10.32
N VAL A 127 10.65 -7.56 -9.27
CA VAL A 127 11.33 -7.36 -7.98
C VAL A 127 10.76 -8.26 -6.90
N MET A 128 11.66 -9.01 -6.29
CA MET A 128 11.41 -9.80 -5.10
C MET A 128 11.89 -9.02 -3.87
N THR A 129 11.12 -9.09 -2.79
CA THR A 129 11.52 -8.59 -1.47
C THR A 129 11.79 -9.74 -0.51
N GLY A 130 12.89 -9.61 0.22
CA GLY A 130 13.21 -10.38 1.43
C GLY A 130 13.47 -9.41 2.58
N ASP A 131 14.71 -9.38 3.07
CA ASP A 131 15.20 -8.27 3.92
C ASP A 131 15.50 -6.99 3.11
N LYS A 132 15.74 -7.16 1.80
CA LYS A 132 15.99 -6.11 0.81
C LYS A 132 15.37 -6.52 -0.52
N TRP A 133 15.27 -5.58 -1.44
CA TRP A 133 14.82 -5.81 -2.80
C TRP A 133 15.95 -6.35 -3.66
N ALA A 134 15.62 -7.29 -4.55
CA ALA A 134 16.48 -7.76 -5.62
C ALA A 134 15.63 -7.93 -6.88
N ASP A 135 16.21 -7.60 -8.03
CA ASP A 135 15.57 -7.90 -9.31
C ASP A 135 15.79 -9.36 -9.67
N TYR A 136 14.77 -9.97 -10.29
CA TYR A 136 14.78 -11.35 -10.75
C TYR A 136 14.09 -11.45 -12.11
N PRO A 137 14.36 -12.53 -12.88
CA PRO A 137 13.58 -12.83 -14.07
C PRO A 137 12.12 -13.02 -13.68
N CYS A 138 11.20 -12.34 -14.35
CA CYS A 138 9.76 -12.38 -14.03
C CYS A 138 9.14 -13.79 -14.09
N THR A 139 9.82 -14.72 -14.76
CA THR A 139 9.43 -16.13 -14.87
C THR A 139 9.82 -16.97 -13.65
N HIS A 140 10.64 -16.47 -12.73
CA HIS A 140 10.89 -17.14 -11.46
C HIS A 140 9.60 -17.21 -10.64
N THR A 141 9.47 -18.26 -9.84
CA THR A 141 8.31 -18.42 -8.97
C THR A 141 8.66 -18.08 -7.53
N PHE A 142 7.96 -17.11 -6.96
CA PHE A 142 8.06 -16.77 -5.54
C PHE A 142 6.67 -16.73 -4.92
N GLN A 143 6.65 -16.75 -3.58
CA GLN A 143 5.49 -16.27 -2.83
C GLN A 143 5.23 -14.81 -3.17
N PHE A 144 4.09 -14.24 -2.75
CA PHE A 144 3.77 -12.88 -3.17
C PHE A 144 2.86 -12.17 -2.17
N ILE A 145 2.89 -10.84 -2.22
CA ILE A 145 2.13 -9.99 -1.32
C ILE A 145 1.11 -9.22 -2.14
N CYS A 146 -0.17 -9.44 -1.85
CA CYS A 146 -1.24 -8.63 -2.40
C CYS A 146 -1.54 -7.45 -1.48
N TYR A 147 -1.92 -6.33 -2.08
CA TYR A 147 -2.51 -5.18 -1.41
C TYR A 147 -4.02 -5.19 -1.63
N ASP A 148 -4.76 -4.94 -0.55
CA ASP A 148 -6.20 -4.72 -0.59
C ASP A 148 -6.51 -3.28 -0.18
N GLY A 149 -6.94 -2.48 -1.17
CA GLY A 149 -7.39 -1.11 -1.00
C GLY A 149 -8.89 -0.98 -0.71
N GLU A 150 -9.64 -2.09 -0.64
CA GLU A 150 -11.11 -2.09 -0.55
C GLU A 150 -11.66 -2.14 0.89
N ASN A 151 -10.85 -1.91 1.93
CA ASN A 151 -11.36 -1.58 3.27
C ASN A 151 -11.95 -0.16 3.34
N MET A 152 -13.02 0.04 2.57
CA MET A 152 -13.90 1.20 2.51
C MET A 152 -15.18 0.96 3.35
#